data_AF-T1C542-F1
#
_entry.id   AF-T1C542-F1
#
_cell.length_a   1.000
_cell.length_b   1.000
_cell.length_c   1.000
_cell.angle_alpha   90.00
_cell.angle_beta   90.00
_cell.angle_gamma   90.00
#
_symmetry.space_group_name_H-M   'P 1'
#
loop_
_entity.id
_entity.type
_entity.pdbx_description
1 polymer ?
#
loop_
_entity_poly.entity_id
_entity_poly.type
_entity_poly.pdbx_seq_one_letter_code
_entity_poly.pdbx_strand_id
1 'polypeptide(L)'
;MVAIKALACELPHEHGLPLSRLGLADIRNEVVRRGLVARIGESTLWRWLSEDAIRPWTHRTWIFPRDPAFAQKANRVLDLYHGEWDGKALSASDCVLSTDEKTSIQSRRPIHETLPAAPGRAMRVEFEYQRTGAWAYFAAWDVRRARALGRCEKTTGIRPFERLVAQVMHQEPYR
;
A
#
# COMPACT_ATOMS: atom_id res chain seq x y z
N MET A 1 -20.11 -12.59 -25.19
CA MET A 1 -18.93 -11.83 -24.73
C MET A 1 -19.27 -10.88 -23.57
N VAL A 2 -20.25 -9.97 -23.72
CA VAL A 2 -20.62 -9.00 -22.65
C VAL A 2 -20.97 -9.66 -21.32
N ALA A 3 -21.81 -10.71 -21.31
CA ALA A 3 -22.17 -11.42 -20.09
C ALA A 3 -20.98 -12.08 -19.36
N ILE A 4 -19.92 -12.45 -20.09
CA ILE A 4 -18.71 -13.05 -19.51
C ILE A 4 -17.85 -11.96 -18.86
N LYS A 5 -17.75 -10.79 -19.49
CA LYS A 5 -17.06 -9.62 -18.93
C LYS A 5 -17.80 -9.09 -17.69
N ALA A 6 -19.13 -9.06 -17.72
CA ALA A 6 -19.95 -8.70 -16.57
C ALA A 6 -19.70 -9.64 -15.39
N LEU A 7 -19.78 -10.96 -15.62
CA LEU A 7 -19.45 -11.96 -14.60
C LEU A 7 -18.05 -11.79 -14.01
N ALA A 8 -17.06 -11.48 -14.84
CA ALA A 8 -15.70 -11.22 -14.40
C ALA A 8 -15.60 -10.00 -13.46
N CYS A 9 -16.57 -9.08 -13.50
CA CYS A 9 -16.66 -7.91 -12.63
C CYS A 9 -17.60 -8.08 -11.42
N GLU A 10 -18.30 -9.21 -11.32
CA GLU A 10 -19.20 -9.54 -10.20
C GLU A 10 -18.40 -10.12 -9.02
N LEU A 11 -18.95 -10.03 -7.80
CA LEU A 11 -18.29 -10.57 -6.61
C LEU A 11 -18.63 -12.06 -6.46
N PRO A 12 -17.67 -12.97 -6.19
CA PRO A 12 -17.95 -14.41 -6.13
C PRO A 12 -19.06 -14.80 -5.14
N HIS A 13 -19.19 -14.06 -4.03
CA HIS A 13 -20.21 -14.31 -3.02
C HIS A 13 -21.65 -14.02 -3.50
N GLU A 14 -21.82 -13.11 -4.48
CA GLU A 14 -23.11 -12.85 -5.13
C GLU A 14 -23.59 -14.06 -5.94
N HIS A 15 -22.71 -15.06 -6.12
CA HIS A 15 -22.99 -16.31 -6.83
C HIS A 15 -22.92 -17.54 -5.92
N GLY A 16 -22.83 -17.34 -4.60
CA GLY A 16 -22.70 -18.43 -3.63
C GLY A 16 -21.38 -19.21 -3.75
N LEU A 17 -20.36 -18.64 -4.40
CA LEU A 17 -19.04 -19.27 -4.51
C LEU A 17 -18.23 -18.98 -3.24
N PRO A 18 -17.61 -19.99 -2.60
CA PRO A 18 -16.77 -19.82 -1.42
C PRO A 18 -15.36 -19.32 -1.80
N LEU A 19 -15.29 -18.37 -2.75
CA LEU A 19 -14.06 -17.84 -3.31
C LEU A 19 -13.94 -16.36 -2.95
N SER A 20 -12.73 -15.91 -2.59
CA SER A 20 -12.48 -14.47 -2.44
C SER A 20 -12.39 -13.75 -3.79
N ARG A 21 -12.06 -14.46 -4.87
CA ARG A 21 -11.79 -13.91 -6.22
C ARG A 21 -12.11 -14.94 -7.29
N LEU A 22 -12.37 -14.49 -8.51
CA LEU A 22 -12.50 -15.36 -9.68
C LEU A 22 -11.17 -15.46 -10.44
N GLY A 23 -10.66 -16.68 -10.58
CA GLY A 23 -9.64 -17.01 -11.58
C GLY A 23 -10.27 -17.35 -12.94
N LEU A 24 -9.44 -17.57 -13.95
CA LEU A 24 -9.91 -17.95 -15.30
C LEU A 24 -10.70 -19.26 -15.30
N ALA A 25 -10.24 -20.24 -14.52
CA ALA A 25 -10.91 -21.52 -14.35
C ALA A 25 -12.30 -21.36 -13.71
N ASP A 26 -12.42 -20.48 -12.70
CA ASP A 26 -13.68 -20.21 -12.00
C ASP A 26 -14.67 -19.54 -12.96
N ILE A 27 -14.22 -18.52 -13.69
CA ILE A 27 -15.03 -17.83 -14.71
C ILE A 27 -15.48 -18.85 -15.77
N ARG A 28 -14.58 -19.70 -16.28
CA ARG A 28 -14.93 -20.73 -17.25
C ARG A 28 -16.03 -21.66 -16.71
N ASN A 29 -15.86 -22.18 -15.50
CA ASN A 29 -16.81 -23.10 -14.89
C ASN A 29 -18.17 -22.42 -14.70
N GLU A 30 -18.17 -21.16 -14.27
CA GLU A 30 -19.38 -20.38 -14.02
C GLU A 30 -20.12 -19.99 -15.31
N VAL A 31 -19.39 -19.62 -16.37
CA VAL A 31 -19.95 -19.34 -17.70
C VAL A 31 -20.60 -20.61 -18.29
N VAL A 32 -19.97 -21.77 -18.14
CA VAL A 32 -20.53 -23.05 -18.58
C VAL A 32 -21.74 -23.43 -17.72
N ARG A 33 -21.65 -23.28 -16.40
CA ARG A 33 -22.76 -23.57 -15.45
C ARG A 33 -24.00 -22.73 -15.75
N ARG A 34 -23.83 -21.46 -16.13
CA ARG A 34 -24.93 -20.55 -16.52
C ARG A 34 -25.47 -20.81 -17.93
N GLY A 35 -24.88 -21.73 -18.69
CA GLY A 35 -25.27 -21.99 -20.08
C GLY A 35 -24.96 -20.84 -21.04
N LEU A 36 -24.07 -19.91 -20.68
CA LEU A 36 -23.69 -18.78 -21.52
C LEU A 36 -22.90 -19.24 -22.76
N VAL A 37 -22.13 -20.32 -22.62
CA VAL A 37 -21.46 -21.04 -23.71
C VAL A 37 -21.39 -22.53 -23.38
N ALA A 38 -21.40 -23.39 -24.40
CA ALA A 38 -21.24 -24.84 -24.20
C ALA A 38 -19.80 -25.21 -23.80
N ARG A 39 -18.79 -24.54 -24.37
CA ARG A 39 -17.38 -24.74 -24.06
C ARG A 39 -16.57 -23.48 -24.38
N ILE A 40 -15.60 -23.16 -23.53
CA ILE A 40 -14.63 -22.08 -23.79
C ILE A 40 -13.28 -22.43 -23.14
N GLY A 41 -12.19 -22.05 -23.80
CA GLY A 41 -10.84 -22.19 -23.26
C GLY A 41 -10.43 -20.99 -22.40
N GLU A 42 -9.62 -21.23 -21.38
CA GLU A 42 -9.11 -20.18 -20.50
C GLU A 42 -8.26 -19.15 -21.24
N SER A 43 -7.53 -19.54 -22.29
CA SER A 43 -6.78 -18.62 -23.16
C SER A 43 -7.69 -17.63 -23.91
N THR A 44 -8.89 -18.07 -24.29
CA THR A 44 -9.88 -17.20 -24.95
C THR A 44 -10.47 -16.21 -23.94
N LEU A 45 -10.80 -16.67 -22.74
CA LEU A 45 -11.23 -15.81 -21.64
C LEU A 45 -10.15 -14.79 -21.29
N TRP A 46 -8.90 -15.22 -21.14
CA TRP A 46 -7.77 -14.35 -20.83
C TRP A 46 -7.60 -13.25 -21.87
N ARG A 47 -7.67 -13.60 -23.16
CA ARG A 47 -7.58 -12.63 -24.26
C ARG A 47 -8.70 -11.60 -24.17
N TRP A 48 -9.95 -12.05 -24.02
CA TRP A 48 -11.11 -11.16 -23.95
C TRP A 48 -11.06 -10.22 -22.74
N LEU A 49 -10.65 -10.72 -21.57
CA LEU A 49 -10.53 -9.88 -20.37
C LEU A 49 -9.35 -8.90 -20.48
N SER A 50 -8.25 -9.33 -21.08
CA SER A 50 -7.06 -8.48 -21.27
C SER A 50 -7.32 -7.33 -22.26
N GLU A 51 -8.12 -7.56 -23.30
CA GLU A 51 -8.51 -6.54 -24.29
C GLU A 51 -9.21 -5.33 -23.65
N ASP A 52 -9.95 -5.50 -22.54
CA ASP A 52 -10.55 -4.38 -21.79
C ASP A 52 -9.90 -4.13 -20.42
N ALA A 53 -8.68 -4.62 -20.21
CA ALA A 53 -7.94 -4.48 -18.94
C ALA A 53 -8.69 -5.00 -17.69
N ILE A 54 -9.58 -5.98 -17.85
CA ILE A 54 -10.31 -6.63 -16.76
C ILE A 54 -9.42 -7.72 -16.15
N ARG A 55 -9.19 -7.66 -14.83
CA ARG A 55 -8.36 -8.63 -14.10
C ARG A 55 -9.04 -9.02 -12.77
N PRO A 56 -10.00 -9.95 -12.77
CA PRO A 56 -10.82 -10.29 -11.60
C PRO A 56 -10.02 -10.86 -10.42
N TRP A 57 -8.85 -11.44 -10.70
CA TRP A 57 -7.89 -11.93 -9.70
C TRP A 57 -7.03 -10.81 -9.09
N THR A 58 -7.05 -9.61 -9.67
CA THR A 58 -6.33 -8.45 -9.15
C THR A 58 -7.25 -7.67 -8.23
N HIS A 59 -6.73 -7.26 -7.09
CA HIS A 59 -7.43 -6.38 -6.16
C HIS A 59 -6.45 -5.33 -5.68
N ARG A 60 -6.98 -4.15 -5.36
CA ARG A 60 -6.28 -3.11 -4.65
C ARG A 60 -7.10 -2.76 -3.43
N THR A 61 -6.45 -2.61 -2.29
CA THR A 61 -7.11 -2.02 -1.14
C THR A 61 -7.45 -0.57 -1.48
N TRP A 62 -8.66 -0.15 -1.14
CA TRP A 62 -9.15 1.20 -1.37
C TRP A 62 -9.80 1.72 -0.09
N ILE A 63 -9.56 2.98 0.23
CA ILE A 63 -10.21 3.65 1.35
C ILE A 63 -11.24 4.59 0.75
N PHE A 64 -12.52 4.32 1.02
CA PHE A 64 -13.58 5.26 0.67
C PHE A 64 -13.60 6.41 1.67
N PRO A 65 -13.72 7.67 1.21
CA PRO A 65 -13.96 8.81 2.10
C PRO A 65 -15.18 8.56 2.99
N ARG A 66 -14.96 8.57 4.31
CA ARG A 66 -16.03 8.40 5.32
C ARG A 66 -16.48 9.71 5.93
N ASP A 67 -15.65 10.74 5.83
CA ASP A 67 -15.91 12.06 6.39
C ASP A 67 -16.66 12.92 5.36
N PRO A 68 -17.86 13.46 5.66
CA PRO A 68 -18.57 14.36 4.75
C PRO A 68 -17.75 15.59 4.33
N ALA A 69 -16.82 16.04 5.17
CA ALA A 69 -15.91 17.15 4.89
C ALA A 69 -14.56 16.71 4.28
N PHE A 70 -14.43 15.45 3.85
CA PHE A 70 -13.16 14.91 3.33
C PHE A 70 -12.54 15.79 2.24
N ALA A 71 -13.33 16.18 1.23
CA ALA A 71 -12.83 16.99 0.11
C ALA A 71 -12.24 18.32 0.59
N GLN A 72 -12.93 19.01 1.51
CA GLN A 72 -12.46 20.26 2.08
C GLN A 72 -11.16 20.08 2.87
N LYS A 73 -11.07 19.04 3.70
CA LYS A 73 -9.86 18.74 4.49
C LYS A 73 -8.68 18.32 3.61
N ALA A 74 -8.94 17.51 2.59
CA ALA A 74 -7.94 17.06 1.63
C ALA A 74 -7.40 18.24 0.82
N ASN A 75 -8.27 19.12 0.33
CA ASN A 75 -7.85 20.31 -0.43
C ASN A 75 -6.85 21.16 0.35
N ARG A 76 -7.08 21.42 1.64
CA ARG A 76 -6.13 22.18 2.47
C ARG A 76 -4.71 21.57 2.49
N VAL A 77 -4.60 20.24 2.49
CA VAL A 77 -3.30 19.54 2.44
C VAL A 77 -2.71 19.58 1.03
N LEU A 78 -3.55 19.44 0.00
CA LEU A 78 -3.14 19.51 -1.40
C LEU A 78 -2.64 20.93 -1.75
N ASP A 79 -3.30 21.97 -1.28
CA ASP A 79 -2.88 23.37 -1.45
C ASP A 79 -1.48 23.57 -0.88
N LEU A 80 -1.21 23.06 0.33
CA LEU A 80 0.14 23.09 0.92
C LEU A 80 1.18 22.38 0.04
N TYR A 81 0.82 21.24 -0.57
CA TYR A 81 1.71 20.54 -1.50
C TYR A 81 1.93 21.31 -2.80
N HIS A 82 0.93 22.07 -3.24
CA HIS A 82 1.03 23.02 -4.35
C HIS A 82 1.78 24.31 -3.98
N GLY A 83 2.10 24.51 -2.70
CA GLY A 83 2.79 25.69 -2.21
C GLY A 83 1.85 26.86 -1.96
N GLU A 84 0.60 26.60 -1.59
CA GLU A 84 -0.40 27.60 -1.25
C GLU A 84 -0.95 27.37 0.17
N TRP A 85 -1.28 28.47 0.86
CA TRP A 85 -1.94 28.44 2.16
C TRP A 85 -2.94 29.58 2.27
N ASP A 86 -4.20 29.25 2.57
CA ASP A 86 -5.32 30.20 2.64
C ASP A 86 -5.39 31.12 1.39
N GLY A 87 -5.15 30.53 0.21
CA GLY A 87 -5.18 31.23 -1.09
C GLY A 87 -3.96 32.11 -1.37
N LYS A 88 -2.88 32.01 -0.59
CA LYS A 88 -1.64 32.75 -0.78
C LYS A 88 -0.48 31.81 -1.10
N ALA A 89 0.35 32.18 -2.07
CA ALA A 89 1.57 31.45 -2.35
C ALA A 89 2.53 31.50 -1.15
N LEU A 90 3.01 30.33 -0.75
CA LEU A 90 4.06 30.15 0.24
C LEU A 90 5.39 30.66 -0.32
N SER A 91 6.08 31.48 0.45
CA SER A 91 7.38 32.07 0.16
C SER A 91 8.52 31.03 0.13
N ALA A 92 9.73 31.47 -0.25
CA ALA A 92 10.92 30.63 -0.23
C ALA A 92 11.39 30.25 1.19
N SER A 93 11.02 31.06 2.20
CA SER A 93 11.28 30.77 3.62
C SER A 93 10.26 29.79 4.21
N ASP A 94 9.11 29.60 3.58
CA ASP A 94 8.08 28.69 4.08
C ASP A 94 8.45 27.22 3.80
N CYS A 95 8.26 26.38 4.83
CA CYS A 95 8.56 24.96 4.78
C CYS A 95 7.28 24.14 5.02
N VAL A 96 7.08 23.11 4.19
CA VAL A 96 5.98 22.15 4.35
C VAL A 96 6.57 20.80 4.73
N LEU A 97 6.35 20.41 5.98
CA LEU A 97 6.82 19.16 6.55
C LEU A 97 5.64 18.22 6.74
N SER A 98 5.69 17.04 6.11
CA SER A 98 4.73 15.96 6.33
C SER A 98 5.35 14.93 7.25
N THR A 99 4.71 14.64 8.38
CA THR A 99 5.22 13.67 9.36
C THR A 99 4.34 12.43 9.43
N ASP A 100 4.95 11.28 9.66
CA ASP A 100 4.24 10.03 9.90
C ASP A 100 5.09 9.09 10.78
N GLU A 101 4.44 8.10 11.39
CA GLU A 101 5.08 7.06 12.18
C GLU A 101 4.80 5.66 11.60
N LYS A 102 5.88 4.94 11.30
CA LYS A 102 5.79 3.49 11.10
C LYS A 102 5.96 2.80 12.44
N THR A 103 4.85 2.34 13.00
CA THR A 103 4.80 1.69 14.31
C THR A 103 5.14 0.20 14.22
N SER A 104 5.44 -0.40 15.38
CA SER A 104 5.61 -1.84 15.56
C SER A 104 6.57 -2.53 14.58
N ILE A 105 7.65 -1.84 14.21
CA ILE A 105 8.74 -2.42 13.43
C ILE A 105 9.42 -3.47 14.29
N GLN A 106 9.09 -4.73 14.05
CA GLN A 106 9.62 -5.85 14.82
C GLN A 106 11.10 -6.04 14.50
N SER A 107 11.92 -5.99 15.53
CA SER A 107 13.30 -6.43 15.44
C SER A 107 13.32 -7.95 15.55
N ARG A 108 13.87 -8.59 14.51
CA ARG A 108 13.92 -10.05 14.37
C ARG A 108 15.36 -10.47 14.19
N ARG A 109 15.78 -11.45 14.97
CA ARG A 109 17.09 -12.09 14.84
C ARG A 109 16.87 -13.55 14.42
N PRO A 110 17.44 -14.00 13.28
CA PRO A 110 17.41 -15.42 12.92
C PRO A 110 18.00 -16.29 14.03
N ILE A 111 17.41 -17.46 14.28
CA ILE A 111 17.94 -18.41 15.27
C ILE A 111 19.28 -18.99 14.79
N HIS A 112 19.39 -19.22 13.48
CA HIS A 112 20.60 -19.71 12.82
C HIS A 112 21.09 -18.71 11.77
N GLU A 113 22.39 -18.71 11.53
CA GLU A 113 23.00 -17.86 10.50
C GLU A 113 22.57 -18.28 9.10
N THR A 114 22.49 -17.32 8.19
CA THR A 114 22.20 -17.61 6.77
C THR A 114 23.37 -18.38 6.17
N LEU A 115 23.09 -19.53 5.58
CA LEU A 115 24.09 -20.31 4.87
C LEU A 115 24.17 -19.81 3.41
N PRO A 116 25.36 -19.39 2.93
CA PRO A 116 25.50 -18.92 1.56
C PRO A 116 25.23 -20.04 0.56
N ALA A 117 24.87 -19.63 -0.65
CA ALA A 117 24.73 -20.54 -1.79
C ALA A 117 26.06 -21.25 -2.09
N ALA A 118 25.97 -22.47 -2.62
CA ALA A 118 27.11 -23.28 -3.03
C ALA A 118 26.72 -24.14 -4.25
N PRO A 119 27.69 -24.74 -4.99
CA PRO A 119 27.36 -25.68 -6.06
C PRO A 119 26.41 -26.78 -5.57
N GLY A 120 25.26 -26.93 -6.24
CA GLY A 120 24.21 -27.89 -5.86
C GLY A 120 23.35 -27.48 -4.64
N ARG A 121 23.51 -26.27 -4.09
CA ARG A 121 22.76 -25.82 -2.90
C ARG A 121 22.38 -24.33 -2.99
N ALA A 122 21.09 -24.05 -3.05
CA ALA A 122 20.57 -22.68 -2.89
C ALA A 122 20.88 -22.11 -1.49
N MET A 123 20.90 -20.78 -1.38
CA MET A 123 21.01 -20.10 -0.08
C MET A 123 19.93 -20.61 0.88
N ARG A 124 20.31 -20.89 2.13
CA ARG A 124 19.36 -21.29 3.16
C ARG A 124 19.25 -20.17 4.18
N VAL A 125 18.07 -19.57 4.27
CA VAL A 125 17.74 -18.54 5.25
C VAL A 125 16.82 -19.19 6.28
N GLU A 126 17.19 -19.08 7.55
CA GLU A 126 16.38 -19.58 8.64
C GLU A 126 15.05 -18.82 8.71
N PHE A 127 13.94 -19.55 8.77
CA PHE A 127 12.61 -18.94 8.87
C PHE A 127 12.25 -18.66 10.34
N GLU A 128 12.81 -19.41 11.28
CA GLU A 128 12.60 -19.18 12.71
C GLU A 128 13.42 -17.99 13.22
N TYR A 129 12.82 -17.19 14.09
CA TYR A 129 13.45 -15.98 14.61
C TYR A 129 13.09 -15.74 16.07
N GLN A 130 14.03 -15.13 16.79
CA GLN A 130 13.79 -14.55 18.10
C GLN A 130 13.31 -13.11 17.94
N ARG A 131 12.27 -12.76 18.70
CA ARG A 131 11.76 -11.38 18.79
C ARG A 131 12.62 -10.61 19.78
N THR A 132 13.23 -9.52 19.33
CA THR A 132 14.12 -8.68 20.15
C THR A 132 13.50 -7.33 20.50
N GLY A 133 12.17 -7.26 20.45
CA GLY A 133 11.38 -6.05 20.69
C GLY A 133 10.82 -5.42 19.42
N ALA A 134 10.18 -4.27 19.58
CA ALA A 134 9.62 -3.49 18.49
C ALA A 134 10.06 -2.03 18.62
N TRP A 135 10.24 -1.38 17.48
CA TRP A 135 10.57 0.03 17.37
C TRP A 135 9.47 0.77 16.62
N ALA A 136 9.39 2.07 16.86
CA ALA A 136 8.63 3.01 16.05
C ALA A 136 9.62 3.87 15.27
N TYR A 137 9.43 3.98 13.96
CA TYR A 137 10.19 4.90 13.13
C TYR A 137 9.33 6.14 12.85
N PHE A 138 9.80 7.29 13.31
CA PHE A 138 9.21 8.58 13.05
C PHE A 138 9.93 9.25 11.89
N ALA A 139 9.18 9.73 10.91
CA ALA A 139 9.72 10.41 9.75
C ALA A 139 9.07 11.79 9.56
N ALA A 140 9.88 12.74 9.12
CA ALA A 140 9.48 14.04 8.61
C ALA A 140 9.99 14.17 7.18
N TRP A 141 9.08 14.38 6.24
CA TRP A 141 9.37 14.61 4.84
C TRP A 141 9.24 16.09 4.52
N ASP A 142 10.33 16.71 4.07
CA ASP A 142 10.25 18.03 3.43
C ASP A 142 9.69 17.83 2.02
N VAL A 143 8.44 18.26 1.84
CA VAL A 143 7.67 18.12 0.61
C VAL A 143 8.34 18.83 -0.57
N ARG A 144 8.97 19.98 -0.32
CA ARG A 144 9.56 20.83 -1.36
C ARG A 144 10.97 20.38 -1.72
N ARG A 145 11.75 19.92 -0.73
CA ARG A 145 13.15 19.52 -0.92
C ARG A 145 13.34 18.03 -1.19
N ALA A 146 12.27 17.25 -1.13
CA ALA A 146 12.30 15.80 -1.26
C ALA A 146 13.32 15.13 -0.33
N ARG A 147 13.34 15.57 0.94
CA ARG A 147 14.30 15.08 1.95
C ARG A 147 13.55 14.47 3.13
N ALA A 148 13.92 13.23 3.46
CA ALA A 148 13.44 12.56 4.67
C ALA A 148 14.41 12.78 5.84
N LEU A 149 13.86 13.13 6.99
CA LEU A 149 14.51 13.16 8.29
C LEU A 149 13.76 12.17 9.18
N GLY A 150 14.47 11.40 9.99
CA GLY A 150 13.78 10.45 10.84
C GLY A 150 14.58 9.99 12.04
N ARG A 151 13.90 9.27 12.91
CA ARG A 151 14.45 8.70 14.15
C ARG A 151 13.73 7.42 14.53
N CYS A 152 14.47 6.47 15.08
CA CYS A 152 13.92 5.27 15.67
C CYS A 152 13.72 5.48 17.18
N GLU A 153 12.55 5.11 17.68
CA GLU A 153 12.13 5.27 19.06
C GLU A 153 11.58 3.96 19.61
N LYS A 154 11.75 3.71 20.91
CA LYS A 154 11.28 2.46 21.54
C LYS A 154 9.76 2.40 21.71
N THR A 155 9.10 3.56 21.68
CA THR A 155 7.65 3.70 21.86
C THR A 155 7.11 4.72 20.89
N THR A 156 5.79 4.70 20.69
CA THR A 156 5.05 5.75 20.00
C THR A 156 4.65 6.86 20.97
N GLY A 157 4.02 7.92 20.46
CA GLY A 157 3.40 8.98 21.27
C GLY A 157 4.07 10.34 21.16
N ILE A 158 3.51 11.30 21.90
CA ILE A 158 3.84 12.73 21.75
C ILE A 158 5.30 13.04 22.06
N ARG A 159 5.90 12.43 23.08
CA ARG A 159 7.30 12.71 23.46
C ARG A 159 8.31 12.29 22.36
N PRO A 160 8.25 11.05 21.82
CA PRO A 160 8.98 10.68 20.60
C PRO A 160 8.79 11.66 19.44
N PHE A 161 7.56 12.08 19.19
CA PHE A 161 7.22 13.01 18.13
C PHE A 161 7.84 14.40 18.35
N GLU A 162 7.73 14.98 19.54
CA GLU A 162 8.36 16.26 19.90
C GLU A 162 9.87 16.21 19.69
N ARG A 163 10.52 15.08 19.98
CA ARG A 163 11.95 14.91 19.71
C ARG A 163 12.26 14.88 18.20
N LEU A 164 11.39 14.31 17.36
CA LEU A 164 11.51 14.43 15.90
C LEU A 164 11.42 15.90 15.50
N VAL A 165 10.38 16.61 15.96
CA VAL A 165 10.18 18.03 15.65
C VAL A 165 11.41 18.84 16.05
N ALA A 166 11.88 18.70 17.28
CA ALA A 166 13.09 19.37 17.75
C ALA A 166 14.29 19.06 16.85
N GLN A 167 14.52 17.79 16.51
CA GLN A 167 15.62 17.38 15.63
C GLN A 167 15.55 18.02 14.23
N VAL A 168 14.34 18.16 13.67
CA VAL A 168 14.14 18.80 12.36
C VAL A 168 14.41 20.29 12.47
N MET A 169 13.82 20.96 13.46
CA MET A 169 13.95 22.42 13.64
C MET A 169 15.37 22.89 14.00
N HIS A 170 16.27 21.98 14.42
CA HIS A 170 17.68 22.31 14.66
C HIS A 170 18.55 22.25 13.39
N GLN A 171 18.00 21.90 12.24
CA GLN A 171 18.75 21.80 10.99
C GLN A 171 18.43 22.97 10.07
N GLU A 172 19.44 23.44 9.34
CA GLU A 172 19.20 24.30 8.17
C GLU A 172 18.34 23.56 7.14
N PRO A 173 17.30 24.20 6.56
CA PRO A 173 16.94 25.62 6.64
C PRO A 173 15.75 25.91 7.58
N TYR A 174 15.48 25.05 8.56
CA TYR A 174 14.34 25.15 9.48
C TYR A 174 14.67 25.86 10.80
N ARG A 175 15.93 26.28 10.95
CA ARG A 175 16.45 26.99 12.12
C ARG A 175 16.14 28.48 12.06
#